data_AF-A0A8X7X568-F1
#
_entry.id   AF-A0A8X7X568-F1
#
_cell.length_a   1.000
_cell.length_b   1.000
_cell.length_c   1.000
_cell.angle_alpha   90.00
_cell.angle_beta   90.00
_cell.angle_gamma   90.00
#
_symmetry.space_group_name_H-M   'P 1'
#
loop_
_entity.id
_entity.type
_entity.pdbx_description
1 polymer ?
#
loop_
_entity_poly.entity_id
_entity_poly.type
_entity_poly.pdbx_seq_one_letter_code
_entity_poly.pdbx_strand_id
1 'polypeptide(L)'
;MLGVRGMEETPAQREAGEIPCAESFDHFLVRHEAALRSSAVPQIFWKSLHYKLINEVFDAGQFFGIMQTEEADDVDDDEDEQPQLEEKKRSNPGVELSCKVIVTNENGVRTEDPNSIFLIDHAWTYRVNSAQQHLQEIPGLLHRMTNLMKIDFHGEFPDENVVNKVLSEMWKYNQTYQLSRGTAEEKLPVWYVMDEFGSEIQHSNEPTCCTAPLFYTSQQIAYTILWPLRDLDSGGSSVFYQVI
;
A
#
# COMPACT_ATOMS: atom_id res chain seq x y z
N MET A 1 -42.60 -51.66 19.26
CA MET A 1 -41.30 -52.27 18.90
C MET A 1 -41.05 -51.95 17.43
N LEU A 2 -40.76 -50.70 17.07
CA LEU A 2 -39.45 -50.03 17.08
C LEU A 2 -38.35 -50.92 16.50
N GLY A 3 -38.02 -50.64 15.24
CA GLY A 3 -36.97 -51.28 14.46
C GLY A 3 -35.62 -50.59 14.62
N VAL A 4 -34.57 -51.25 14.13
CA VAL A 4 -33.26 -50.65 13.88
C VAL A 4 -32.78 -51.13 12.52
N ARG A 5 -32.68 -50.16 11.61
CA ARG A 5 -32.16 -50.23 10.25
C ARG A 5 -30.66 -49.94 10.32
N GLY A 6 -29.88 -50.57 9.45
CA GLY A 6 -28.41 -50.51 9.45
C GLY A 6 -27.84 -49.10 9.48
N MET A 7 -26.80 -48.90 10.29
CA MET A 7 -25.95 -47.71 10.27
C MET A 7 -24.95 -47.87 9.13
N GLU A 8 -25.15 -47.08 8.08
CA GLU A 8 -24.10 -46.69 7.14
C GLU A 8 -23.05 -45.88 7.90
N GLU A 9 -21.77 -46.17 7.63
CA GLU A 9 -20.65 -45.39 8.15
C GLU A 9 -20.73 -43.96 7.61
N THR A 10 -20.72 -42.98 8.51
CA THR A 10 -20.82 -41.55 8.18
C THR A 10 -19.53 -41.01 7.55
N PRO A 11 -19.58 -40.06 6.59
CA PRO A 11 -18.40 -39.52 5.89
C PRO A 11 -17.49 -38.60 6.73
N ALA A 12 -17.52 -38.69 8.06
CA ALA A 12 -16.89 -37.74 8.97
C ALA A 12 -15.39 -38.00 9.22
N GLN A 13 -14.68 -38.61 8.27
CA GLN A 13 -13.22 -38.85 8.36
C GLN A 13 -12.42 -38.22 7.22
N ARG A 14 -12.96 -37.21 6.54
CA ARG A 14 -12.20 -36.41 5.57
C ARG A 14 -11.95 -35.03 6.11
N GLU A 15 -10.69 -34.61 5.97
CA GLU A 15 -10.13 -33.28 6.22
C GLU A 15 -9.80 -32.98 7.68
N ALA A 16 -8.81 -33.72 8.20
CA ALA A 16 -7.78 -33.03 8.97
C ALA A 16 -7.13 -32.04 8.00
N GLY A 17 -7.51 -30.76 8.11
CA GLY A 17 -6.90 -29.68 7.35
C GLY A 17 -5.39 -29.77 7.50
N GLU A 18 -4.70 -30.02 6.39
CA GLU A 18 -3.26 -29.80 6.32
C GLU A 18 -3.03 -28.35 6.72
N ILE A 19 -2.41 -28.15 7.88
CA ILE A 19 -1.75 -26.89 8.19
C ILE A 19 -0.77 -26.69 7.02
N PRO A 20 -0.91 -25.62 6.20
CA PRO A 20 0.00 -25.41 5.09
C PRO A 20 1.41 -25.40 5.66
N CYS A 21 2.22 -26.39 5.27
CA CYS A 21 3.62 -26.41 5.63
C CYS A 21 4.19 -25.08 5.13
N ALA A 22 4.65 -24.22 6.04
CA ALA A 22 5.16 -22.90 5.70
C ALA A 22 6.16 -23.03 4.54
N GLU A 23 5.98 -22.22 3.50
CA GLU A 23 6.78 -22.29 2.28
C GLU A 23 8.28 -22.28 2.63
N SER A 24 9.06 -23.19 2.03
CA SER A 24 10.51 -23.17 2.22
C SER A 24 11.14 -22.07 1.37
N PHE A 25 12.27 -21.53 1.82
CA PHE A 25 12.98 -20.47 1.09
C PHE A 25 13.39 -20.91 -0.33
N ASP A 26 13.75 -22.19 -0.52
CA ASP A 26 14.10 -22.71 -1.84
C ASP A 26 12.89 -22.69 -2.79
N HIS A 27 11.69 -23.03 -2.30
CA HIS A 27 10.47 -22.98 -3.10
C HIS A 27 10.06 -21.54 -3.42
N PHE A 28 10.23 -20.62 -2.46
CA PHE A 28 10.09 -19.18 -2.69
C PHE A 28 11.00 -18.69 -3.82
N LEU A 29 12.28 -19.07 -3.81
CA LEU A 29 13.23 -18.67 -4.86
C LEU A 29 12.86 -19.22 -6.24
N VAL A 30 12.49 -20.51 -6.33
CA VAL A 30 12.03 -21.12 -7.60
C VAL A 30 10.93 -20.29 -8.27
N ARG A 31 10.08 -19.65 -7.47
CA ARG A 31 8.93 -18.92 -7.95
C ARG A 31 9.14 -17.42 -8.13
N HIS A 32 9.94 -16.80 -7.26
CA HIS A 32 10.05 -15.35 -7.15
C HIS A 32 11.41 -14.78 -7.56
N GLU A 33 12.46 -15.59 -7.70
CA GLU A 33 13.82 -15.11 -8.03
C GLU A 33 13.84 -14.23 -9.29
N ALA A 34 13.16 -14.65 -10.36
CA ALA A 34 13.13 -13.90 -11.60
C ALA A 34 12.55 -12.49 -11.42
N ALA A 35 11.46 -12.37 -10.64
CA ALA A 35 10.82 -11.08 -10.34
C ALA A 35 11.70 -10.20 -9.44
N LEU A 36 12.28 -10.77 -8.39
CA LEU A 36 13.19 -10.04 -7.48
C LEU A 36 14.41 -9.49 -8.23
N ARG A 37 14.96 -10.28 -9.16
CA ARG A 37 16.08 -9.85 -10.00
C ARG A 37 15.66 -8.77 -11.00
N SER A 38 14.51 -8.91 -11.67
CA SER A 38 14.05 -7.89 -12.61
C SER A 38 13.77 -6.55 -11.94
N SER A 39 13.29 -6.59 -10.69
CA SER A 39 13.06 -5.40 -9.86
C SER A 39 14.31 -4.90 -9.12
N ALA A 40 15.47 -5.49 -9.41
CA ALA A 40 16.76 -5.13 -8.80
C ALA A 40 16.79 -5.20 -7.26
N VAL A 41 15.99 -6.09 -6.64
CA VAL A 41 15.97 -6.28 -5.18
C VAL A 41 17.28 -6.95 -4.73
N PRO A 42 18.07 -6.32 -3.84
CA PRO A 42 19.31 -6.91 -3.35
C PRO A 42 19.10 -8.26 -2.64
N GLN A 43 19.96 -9.24 -2.95
CA GLN A 43 19.87 -10.61 -2.43
C GLN A 43 19.92 -10.72 -0.91
N ILE A 44 20.59 -9.77 -0.25
CA ILE A 44 20.69 -9.72 1.21
C ILE A 44 19.31 -9.65 1.88
N PHE A 45 18.32 -9.06 1.20
CA PHE A 45 16.97 -8.89 1.73
C PHE A 45 16.05 -10.09 1.51
N TRP A 46 16.37 -11.02 0.59
CA TRP A 46 15.41 -12.03 0.12
C TRP A 46 14.91 -12.97 1.21
N LYS A 47 15.78 -13.36 2.15
CA LYS A 47 15.38 -14.23 3.27
C LYS A 47 14.46 -13.51 4.26
N SER A 48 14.75 -12.24 4.57
CA SER A 48 13.90 -11.44 5.45
C SER A 48 12.55 -11.16 4.78
N LEU A 49 12.55 -10.80 3.51
CA LEU A 49 11.32 -10.63 2.72
C LEU A 49 10.44 -11.89 2.76
N HIS A 50 11.02 -13.06 2.52
CA HIS A 50 10.30 -14.33 2.61
C HIS A 50 9.70 -14.57 4.01
N TYR A 51 10.48 -14.30 5.06
CA TYR A 51 9.98 -14.37 6.43
C TYR A 51 8.81 -13.41 6.67
N LYS A 52 8.93 -12.16 6.23
CA LYS A 52 7.87 -11.14 6.40
C LYS A 52 6.61 -11.50 5.63
N LEU A 53 6.73 -12.07 4.42
CA LEU A 53 5.59 -12.52 3.62
C LEU A 53 4.85 -13.68 4.29
N ILE A 54 5.55 -14.72 4.75
CA ILE A 54 4.92 -15.88 5.41
C ILE A 54 4.18 -15.48 6.68
N ASN A 55 4.77 -14.57 7.46
CA ASN A 55 4.27 -14.20 8.78
C ASN A 55 3.48 -12.89 8.78
N GLU A 56 3.19 -12.33 7.60
CA GLU A 56 2.46 -11.07 7.43
C GLU A 56 3.03 -9.94 8.33
N VAL A 57 4.35 -9.78 8.32
CA VAL A 57 5.05 -8.81 9.17
C VAL A 57 5.11 -7.45 8.47
N PHE A 58 4.27 -6.53 8.93
CA PHE A 58 4.26 -5.12 8.53
C PHE A 58 4.95 -4.26 9.59
N ASP A 59 6.26 -4.11 9.46
CA ASP A 59 7.11 -3.43 10.44
C ASP A 59 7.58 -2.04 10.00
N ALA A 60 7.09 -1.53 8.85
CA ALA A 60 7.43 -0.20 8.35
C ALA A 60 7.22 0.91 9.40
N GLY A 61 6.15 0.83 10.19
CA GLY A 61 5.85 1.80 11.26
C GLY A 61 6.86 1.81 12.43
N GLN A 62 7.74 0.81 12.52
CA GLN A 62 8.86 0.81 13.48
C GLN A 62 10.08 1.60 12.97
N PHE A 63 10.11 1.89 11.66
CA PHE A 63 11.21 2.57 11.00
C PHE A 63 10.87 3.94 10.47
N PHE A 64 9.61 4.14 10.11
CA PHE A 64 9.14 5.33 9.44
C PHE A 64 7.98 5.98 10.19
N GLY A 65 7.89 7.31 10.07
CA GLY A 65 6.77 8.11 10.54
C GLY A 65 6.32 9.10 9.47
N ILE A 66 5.05 9.47 9.49
CA ILE A 66 4.47 10.48 8.61
C ILE A 66 4.47 11.81 9.37
N MET A 67 5.20 12.80 8.85
CA MET A 67 5.25 14.16 9.39
C MET A 67 4.44 15.09 8.51
N GLN A 68 3.53 15.87 9.10
CA GLN A 68 2.79 16.92 8.40
C GLN A 68 3.59 18.22 8.49
N THR A 69 3.78 18.88 7.34
CA THR A 69 4.42 20.19 7.25
C THR A 69 3.40 21.19 6.69
N GLU A 70 3.35 22.37 7.29
CA GLU A 70 2.63 23.51 6.73
C GLU A 70 3.57 24.16 5.71
N GLU A 71 3.28 24.01 4.42
CA GLU A 71 3.93 24.83 3.40
C GLU A 71 3.19 26.16 3.37
N ALA A 72 3.85 27.21 3.85
CA ALA A 72 3.35 28.58 3.69
C ALA A 72 3.56 28.93 2.21
N ASP A 73 2.47 29.20 1.50
CA ASP A 73 2.57 29.95 0.26
C ASP A 73 3.20 31.30 0.63
N ASP A 74 4.45 31.54 0.22
CA ASP A 74 5.08 32.86 0.25
C ASP A 74 4.34 33.73 -0.79
N VAL A 75 3.13 34.15 -0.47
CA VAL A 75 2.40 35.15 -1.25
C VAL A 75 3.07 36.48 -0.96
N ASP A 76 3.74 37.05 -1.96
CA ASP A 76 4.23 38.42 -1.93
C ASP A 76 3.07 39.35 -1.50
N ASP A 77 3.17 39.87 -0.29
CA ASP A 77 2.19 40.73 0.38
C ASP A 77 2.31 42.15 -0.22
N ASP A 78 1.63 42.41 -1.34
CA ASP A 78 1.30 43.78 -1.73
C ASP A 78 0.14 44.25 -0.84
N GLU A 79 0.51 44.97 0.23
CA GLU A 79 -0.36 45.58 1.24
C GLU A 79 -1.47 46.46 0.62
N ASP A 80 -2.73 46.19 0.95
CA ASP A 80 -3.76 47.23 1.10
C ASP A 80 -4.80 46.78 2.15
N GLU A 81 -4.58 47.19 3.40
CA GLU A 81 -5.46 46.96 4.55
C GLU A 81 -6.80 47.71 4.42
N GLN A 82 -7.92 47.02 4.65
CA GLN A 82 -9.07 47.60 5.38
C GLN A 82 -9.74 46.55 6.31
N PRO A 83 -10.08 46.88 7.56
CA PRO A 83 -10.56 45.90 8.53
C PRO A 83 -12.10 45.91 8.63
N GLN A 84 -12.75 44.75 8.49
CA GLN A 84 -14.11 44.55 9.02
C GLN A 84 -14.30 43.15 9.61
N LEU A 85 -14.97 43.15 10.76
CA LEU A 85 -15.25 42.04 11.66
C LEU A 85 -16.09 40.94 10.98
N GLU A 86 -15.80 39.67 11.31
CA GLU A 86 -16.73 38.71 11.95
C GLU A 86 -16.24 37.26 11.79
N GLU A 87 -16.64 36.45 12.76
CA GLU A 87 -16.27 35.06 13.02
C GLU A 87 -16.33 34.15 11.78
N LYS A 88 -15.22 33.46 11.51
CA LYS A 88 -15.17 32.04 11.13
C LYS A 88 -13.72 31.60 11.27
N LYS A 89 -13.48 30.53 12.02
CA LYS A 89 -12.24 29.76 11.99
C LYS A 89 -12.15 29.07 10.61
N ARG A 90 -11.95 29.86 9.55
CA ARG A 90 -11.56 29.37 8.24
C ARG A 90 -10.12 28.93 8.41
N SER A 91 -9.84 27.65 8.20
CA SER A 91 -8.50 27.21 7.81
C SER A 91 -8.03 28.15 6.70
N ASN A 92 -6.86 28.77 6.87
CA ASN A 92 -6.34 29.73 5.90
C ASN A 92 -6.39 29.12 4.49
N PRO A 93 -6.93 29.81 3.46
CA PRO A 93 -7.14 29.25 2.12
C PRO A 93 -5.86 28.92 1.32
N GLY A 94 -4.68 28.89 1.93
CA GLY A 94 -3.38 28.75 1.26
C GLY A 94 -2.32 28.03 2.08
N VAL A 95 -2.71 27.15 3.02
CA VAL A 95 -1.74 26.25 3.67
C VAL A 95 -2.00 24.85 3.12
N GLU A 96 -1.22 24.46 2.11
CA GLU A 96 -1.22 23.08 1.63
C GLU A 96 -0.46 22.21 2.64
N LEU A 97 -1.18 21.32 3.34
CA LEU A 97 -0.58 20.39 4.29
C LEU A 97 0.14 19.28 3.51
N SER A 98 1.47 19.37 3.42
CA SER A 98 2.29 18.35 2.79
C SER A 98 2.71 17.30 3.83
N CYS A 99 2.36 16.04 3.57
CA CYS A 99 2.80 14.91 4.37
C CYS A 99 4.14 14.41 3.83
N LYS A 100 5.10 14.12 4.71
CA LYS A 100 6.42 13.59 4.36
C LYS A 100 6.73 12.38 5.23
N VAL A 101 7.13 11.28 4.60
CA VAL A 101 7.61 10.09 5.32
C VAL A 101 9.07 10.31 5.71
N ILE A 102 9.38 10.12 6.98
CA ILE A 102 10.72 10.28 7.56
C ILE A 102 11.16 9.03 8.31
N VAL A 103 12.48 8.82 8.44
CA VAL A 103 13.03 7.75 9.29
C VAL A 103 12.95 8.15 10.76
N THR A 104 12.24 7.35 11.56
CA THR A 104 12.04 7.53 13.00
C THR A 104 12.83 6.53 13.84
N ASN A 105 13.29 5.42 13.27
CA ASN A 105 14.14 4.48 14.00
C ASN A 105 15.44 5.16 14.45
N GLU A 106 15.83 4.98 15.71
CA GLU A 106 17.08 5.56 16.24
C GLU A 106 18.32 5.01 15.53
N ASN A 107 18.29 3.75 15.08
CA ASN A 107 19.40 3.12 14.36
C ASN A 107 19.41 3.46 12.86
N GLY A 108 18.37 4.15 12.38
CA GLY A 108 18.17 4.42 10.96
C GLY A 108 17.72 3.19 10.17
N VAL A 109 17.85 3.28 8.85
CA VAL A 109 17.62 2.17 7.90
C VAL A 109 18.93 1.93 7.14
N ARG A 110 19.48 0.72 7.23
CA ARG A 110 20.82 0.40 6.70
C ARG A 110 20.73 -0.53 5.51
N THR A 111 21.48 -0.23 4.45
CA THR A 111 21.55 -1.05 3.23
C THR A 111 22.18 -2.42 3.48
N GLU A 112 23.01 -2.53 4.52
CA GLU A 112 23.68 -3.76 4.91
C GLU A 112 22.87 -4.60 5.92
N ASP A 113 21.77 -4.07 6.47
CA ASP A 113 20.88 -4.85 7.35
C ASP A 113 19.89 -5.67 6.51
N PRO A 114 19.93 -7.02 6.57
CA PRO A 114 18.99 -7.88 5.85
C PRO A 114 17.52 -7.60 6.12
N ASN A 115 17.17 -6.94 7.23
CA ASN A 115 15.79 -6.63 7.61
C ASN A 115 15.27 -5.29 7.07
N SER A 116 16.11 -4.49 6.41
CA SER A 116 15.75 -3.22 5.77
C SER A 116 14.97 -3.42 4.46
N ILE A 117 13.96 -4.30 4.47
CA ILE A 117 12.99 -4.47 3.39
C ILE A 117 11.59 -4.52 4.00
N PHE A 118 10.67 -3.72 3.50
CA PHE A 118 9.37 -3.50 4.13
C PHE A 118 8.24 -3.88 3.19
N LEU A 119 7.17 -4.44 3.75
CA LEU A 119 5.92 -4.69 3.03
C LEU A 119 5.02 -3.45 3.16
N ILE A 120 4.42 -3.08 2.03
CA ILE A 120 3.40 -2.05 1.91
C ILE A 120 2.18 -2.72 1.31
N ASP A 121 1.04 -2.57 1.97
CA ASP A 121 -0.20 -3.19 1.53
C ASP A 121 -0.83 -2.44 0.37
N HIS A 122 -1.66 -3.15 -0.39
CA HIS A 122 -2.51 -2.56 -1.41
C HIS A 122 -3.89 -2.33 -0.80
N ALA A 123 -4.22 -1.06 -0.53
CA ALA A 123 -5.54 -0.69 -0.03
C ALA A 123 -6.66 -1.06 -1.00
N TRP A 124 -6.34 -1.05 -2.30
CA TRP A 124 -7.28 -1.41 -3.35
C TRP A 124 -6.56 -1.93 -4.58
N THR A 125 -7.01 -3.07 -5.12
CA THR A 125 -6.59 -3.61 -6.42
C THR A 125 -7.80 -3.78 -7.33
N TYR A 126 -7.68 -3.45 -8.61
CA TYR A 126 -8.82 -3.44 -9.51
C TYR A 126 -8.45 -3.49 -11.01
N ARG A 127 -9.47 -3.76 -11.83
CA ARG A 127 -9.46 -3.54 -13.29
C ARG A 127 -10.23 -2.27 -13.59
N VAL A 128 -9.80 -1.51 -14.60
CA VAL A 128 -10.38 -0.19 -14.94
C VAL A 128 -11.91 -0.23 -15.03
N ASN A 129 -12.46 -1.25 -15.72
CA ASN A 129 -13.91 -1.37 -15.93
C ASN A 129 -14.71 -1.69 -14.65
N SER A 130 -14.03 -2.16 -13.60
CA SER A 130 -14.64 -2.52 -12.32
C SER A 130 -14.50 -1.41 -11.27
N ALA A 131 -13.71 -0.36 -11.52
CA ALA A 131 -13.35 0.64 -10.53
C ALA A 131 -14.57 1.34 -9.91
N GLN A 132 -15.47 1.82 -10.77
CA GLN A 132 -16.68 2.52 -10.34
C GLN A 132 -17.61 1.60 -9.54
N GLN A 133 -17.82 0.37 -10.03
CA GLN A 133 -18.64 -0.63 -9.35
C GLN A 133 -18.08 -0.97 -7.97
N HIS A 134 -16.76 -1.17 -7.85
CA HIS A 134 -16.10 -1.43 -6.58
C HIS A 134 -16.37 -0.32 -5.55
N LEU A 135 -16.26 0.96 -5.94
CA LEU A 135 -16.54 2.09 -5.04
C LEU A 135 -18.00 2.15 -4.58
N GLN A 136 -18.93 1.58 -5.35
CA GLN A 136 -20.35 1.53 -5.03
C GLN A 136 -20.72 0.31 -4.18
N GLU A 137 -20.06 -0.83 -4.39
CA GLU A 137 -20.51 -2.12 -3.86
C GLU A 137 -19.63 -2.68 -2.75
N ILE A 138 -18.33 -2.37 -2.73
CA ILE A 138 -17.41 -2.89 -1.71
C ILE A 138 -17.57 -2.06 -0.43
N PRO A 139 -18.02 -2.66 0.69
CA PRO A 139 -18.25 -1.94 1.93
C PRO A 139 -16.98 -1.26 2.45
N GLY A 140 -17.08 0.03 2.79
CA GLY A 140 -15.99 0.81 3.36
C GLY A 140 -14.92 1.27 2.37
N LEU A 141 -14.88 0.75 1.14
CA LEU A 141 -13.86 1.13 0.16
C LEU A 141 -13.93 2.62 -0.19
N LEU A 142 -15.12 3.15 -0.46
CA LEU A 142 -15.28 4.58 -0.78
C LEU A 142 -14.76 5.45 0.36
N HIS A 143 -15.12 5.15 1.61
CA HIS A 143 -14.62 5.87 2.80
C HIS A 143 -13.09 5.81 2.92
N ARG A 144 -12.50 4.64 2.66
CA ARG A 144 -11.04 4.50 2.70
C ARG A 144 -10.37 5.35 1.62
N MET A 145 -10.88 5.30 0.39
CA MET A 145 -10.35 6.09 -0.73
C MET A 145 -10.55 7.58 -0.53
N THR A 146 -11.68 8.03 0.03
CA THR A 146 -11.89 9.45 0.34
C THR A 146 -10.93 9.92 1.43
N ASN A 147 -10.71 9.13 2.48
CA ASN A 147 -9.74 9.47 3.53
C ASN A 147 -8.31 9.57 2.99
N LEU A 148 -7.89 8.57 2.21
CA LEU A 148 -6.57 8.53 1.60
C LEU A 148 -6.34 9.70 0.64
N MET A 149 -7.37 10.10 -0.10
CA MET A 149 -7.31 11.22 -1.05
C MET A 149 -7.68 12.58 -0.43
N LYS A 150 -7.88 12.65 0.88
CA LYS A 150 -8.27 13.87 1.62
C LYS A 150 -9.53 14.53 1.03
N ILE A 151 -10.51 13.72 0.63
CA ILE A 151 -11.83 14.14 0.15
C ILE A 151 -12.83 14.04 1.31
N ASP A 152 -13.52 15.14 1.61
CA ASP A 152 -14.54 15.15 2.65
C ASP A 152 -15.74 14.26 2.28
N PHE A 153 -15.97 13.22 3.06
CA PHE A 153 -17.11 12.32 2.89
C PHE A 153 -17.56 11.71 4.23
N HIS A 154 -18.81 11.99 4.60
CA HIS A 154 -19.41 11.52 5.86
C HIS A 154 -20.75 10.78 5.64
N GLY A 155 -21.10 10.45 4.40
CA GLY A 155 -22.33 9.72 4.08
C GLY A 155 -22.20 8.23 4.36
N GLU A 156 -23.29 7.55 4.71
CA GLU A 156 -23.30 6.10 4.94
C GLU A 156 -23.36 5.28 3.64
N PHE A 157 -23.80 5.91 2.54
CA PHE A 157 -23.98 5.28 1.23
C PHE A 157 -23.16 6.02 0.17
N PRO A 158 -22.71 5.31 -0.89
CA PRO A 158 -22.00 5.94 -2.01
C PRO A 158 -22.80 7.07 -2.65
N ASP A 159 -22.23 8.28 -2.67
CA ASP A 159 -22.71 9.42 -3.44
C ASP A 159 -21.99 9.45 -4.79
N GLU A 160 -22.75 9.52 -5.88
CA GLU A 160 -22.22 9.57 -7.25
C GLU A 160 -21.19 10.70 -7.45
N ASN A 161 -21.39 11.87 -6.85
CA ASN A 161 -20.45 12.99 -6.94
C ASN A 161 -19.12 12.65 -6.28
N VAL A 162 -19.17 11.98 -5.12
CA VAL A 162 -17.98 11.57 -4.36
C VAL A 162 -17.25 10.44 -5.10
N VAL A 163 -17.97 9.47 -5.64
CA VAL A 163 -17.40 8.40 -6.49
C VAL A 163 -16.68 9.00 -7.69
N ASN A 164 -17.32 9.92 -8.41
CA ASN A 164 -16.70 10.61 -9.55
C ASN A 164 -15.47 11.42 -9.14
N LYS A 165 -15.52 12.08 -7.97
CA LYS A 165 -14.38 12.83 -7.43
C LYS A 165 -13.21 11.90 -7.12
N VAL A 166 -13.45 10.77 -6.45
CA VAL A 166 -12.43 9.74 -6.20
C VAL A 166 -11.82 9.29 -7.52
N LEU A 167 -12.63 8.82 -8.48
CA LEU A 167 -12.15 8.36 -9.80
C LEU A 167 -11.30 9.41 -10.53
N SER A 168 -11.63 10.69 -10.37
CA SER A 168 -10.86 11.81 -10.96
C SER A 168 -9.53 12.12 -10.24
N GLU A 169 -9.38 11.76 -8.96
CA GLU A 169 -8.17 11.99 -8.16
C GLU A 169 -7.24 10.77 -8.10
N MET A 170 -7.76 9.57 -8.38
CA MET A 170 -7.01 8.31 -8.29
C MET A 170 -5.68 8.30 -9.07
N TRP A 171 -5.57 9.07 -10.15
CA TRP A 171 -4.37 9.09 -11.00
C TRP A 171 -3.09 9.41 -10.22
N LYS A 172 -3.18 10.16 -9.11
CA LYS A 172 -2.03 10.53 -8.26
C LYS A 172 -1.50 9.35 -7.44
N TYR A 173 -2.36 8.37 -7.17
CA TYR A 173 -2.10 7.23 -6.28
C TYR A 173 -1.93 5.92 -7.03
N ASN A 174 -2.46 5.89 -8.26
CA ASN A 174 -2.52 4.71 -9.08
C ASN A 174 -1.15 4.25 -9.55
N GLN A 175 -0.89 2.98 -9.30
CA GLN A 175 0.21 2.23 -9.87
C GLN A 175 -0.35 1.03 -10.63
N THR A 176 0.51 0.36 -11.40
CA THR A 176 0.11 -0.85 -12.14
C THR A 176 1.16 -1.94 -12.11
N TYR A 177 0.71 -3.18 -12.17
CA TYR A 177 1.55 -4.33 -12.50
C TYR A 177 0.84 -5.21 -13.52
N GLN A 178 1.61 -6.05 -14.20
CA GLN A 178 1.09 -7.07 -15.10
C GLN A 178 1.60 -8.44 -14.66
N LEU A 179 0.71 -9.43 -14.68
CA LEU A 179 1.10 -10.81 -14.45
C LEU A 179 1.71 -11.36 -15.74
N SER A 180 2.95 -11.87 -15.64
CA SER A 180 3.69 -12.41 -16.78
C SER A 180 3.12 -13.75 -17.29
N ARG A 181 2.26 -14.39 -16.51
CA ARG A 181 1.63 -15.69 -16.79
C ARG A 181 0.12 -15.56 -16.69
N GLY A 182 -0.59 -16.37 -17.46
CA GLY A 182 -2.05 -16.42 -17.45
C GLY A 182 -2.68 -16.30 -18.83
N THR A 183 -4.01 -16.29 -18.82
CA THR A 183 -4.86 -16.02 -19.99
C THR A 183 -4.65 -14.59 -20.52
N ALA A 184 -5.19 -14.29 -21.70
CA ALA A 184 -5.12 -12.93 -22.26
C ALA A 184 -5.77 -11.88 -21.33
N GLU A 185 -6.81 -12.27 -20.59
CA GLU A 185 -7.51 -11.42 -19.63
C GLU A 185 -6.69 -11.21 -18.34
N GLU A 186 -6.04 -12.26 -17.84
CA GLU A 186 -5.17 -12.17 -16.66
C GLU A 186 -3.94 -11.27 -16.89
N LYS A 187 -3.44 -11.25 -18.14
CA LYS A 187 -2.33 -10.40 -18.59
C LYS A 187 -2.70 -8.92 -18.74
N LEU A 188 -3.96 -8.54 -18.63
CA LEU A 188 -4.32 -7.12 -18.59
C LEU A 188 -3.59 -6.44 -17.40
N PRO A 189 -3.37 -5.12 -17.46
CA PRO A 189 -2.81 -4.38 -16.33
C PRO A 189 -3.74 -4.42 -15.12
N VAL A 190 -3.22 -4.79 -13.96
CA VAL A 190 -3.90 -4.62 -12.67
C VAL A 190 -3.52 -3.24 -12.16
N TRP A 191 -4.50 -2.46 -11.75
CA TRP A 191 -4.30 -1.18 -11.09
C TRP A 191 -4.37 -1.37 -9.59
N TYR A 192 -3.58 -0.59 -8.85
CA TYR A 192 -3.63 -0.62 -7.40
C TYR A 192 -3.34 0.75 -6.79
N VAL A 193 -3.87 0.93 -5.59
CA VAL A 193 -3.60 2.04 -4.67
C VAL A 193 -2.97 1.43 -3.42
N MET A 194 -1.81 1.93 -3.01
CA MET A 194 -1.14 1.49 -1.78
C MET A 194 -1.93 1.93 -0.54
N ASP A 195 -1.59 1.37 0.62
CA ASP A 195 -2.11 1.81 1.91
C ASP A 195 -1.74 3.26 2.25
N GLU A 196 -2.19 3.69 3.42
CA GLU A 196 -2.01 5.03 3.96
C GLU A 196 -0.53 5.38 4.14
N PHE A 197 0.33 4.40 4.39
CA PHE A 197 1.77 4.62 4.51
C PHE A 197 2.42 4.74 3.14
N GLY A 198 2.19 3.77 2.25
CA GLY A 198 2.80 3.74 0.92
C GLY A 198 2.39 4.90 0.04
N SER A 199 1.15 5.37 0.16
CA SER A 199 0.63 6.51 -0.58
C SER A 199 1.27 7.84 -0.19
N GLU A 200 1.87 7.93 1.00
CA GLU A 200 2.52 9.16 1.50
C GLU A 200 4.01 9.23 1.14
N ILE A 201 4.59 8.14 0.63
CA ILE A 201 5.94 8.17 0.10
C ILE A 201 5.91 8.93 -1.23
N GLN A 202 6.75 9.94 -1.39
CA GLN A 202 6.74 10.79 -2.58
C GLN A 202 7.74 10.30 -3.63
N HIS A 203 7.48 10.65 -4.90
CA HIS A 203 8.43 10.40 -5.98
C HIS A 203 9.55 11.44 -5.98
N SER A 204 10.77 11.02 -6.32
CA SER A 204 11.90 11.93 -6.52
C SER A 204 12.80 11.44 -7.64
N ASN A 205 13.45 12.37 -8.33
CA ASN A 205 14.55 12.07 -9.26
C ASN A 205 15.84 11.67 -8.53
N GLU A 206 15.91 11.89 -7.22
CA GLU A 206 16.99 11.47 -6.33
C GLU A 206 16.42 10.59 -5.20
N PRO A 207 15.92 9.38 -5.53
CA PRO A 207 15.23 8.54 -4.57
C PRO A 207 16.18 8.02 -3.48
N THR A 208 15.68 7.93 -2.24
CA THR A 208 16.40 7.33 -1.11
C THR A 208 16.13 5.84 -0.98
N CYS A 209 14.96 5.42 -1.46
CA CYS A 209 14.48 4.04 -1.44
C CYS A 209 14.01 3.65 -2.84
N CYS A 210 13.86 2.35 -3.06
CA CYS A 210 13.21 1.81 -4.23
C CYS A 210 11.98 1.01 -3.81
N THR A 211 10.98 0.99 -4.69
CA THR A 211 9.80 0.16 -4.52
C THR A 211 9.56 -0.70 -5.75
N ALA A 212 9.01 -1.89 -5.54
CA ALA A 212 8.49 -2.71 -6.64
C ALA A 212 7.23 -3.48 -6.21
N PRO A 213 6.25 -3.67 -7.11
CA PRO A 213 5.16 -4.60 -6.87
C PRO A 213 5.69 -6.03 -6.90
N LEU A 214 5.25 -6.84 -5.94
CA LEU A 214 5.54 -8.27 -5.85
C LEU A 214 4.24 -9.03 -5.66
N PHE A 215 3.91 -9.88 -6.64
CA PHE A 215 2.79 -10.82 -6.50
C PHE A 215 3.25 -12.07 -5.73
N TYR A 216 2.85 -12.19 -4.47
CA TYR A 216 3.13 -13.35 -3.63
C TYR A 216 2.11 -14.46 -3.85
N THR A 217 2.43 -15.28 -4.84
CA THR A 217 1.63 -16.43 -5.30
C THR A 217 1.18 -17.43 -4.24
N SER A 218 1.87 -17.60 -3.11
CA SER A 218 1.45 -18.56 -2.08
C SER A 218 0.17 -18.10 -1.38
N GLN A 219 -0.01 -16.78 -1.26
CA GLN A 219 -1.24 -16.15 -0.74
C GLN A 219 -2.14 -15.61 -1.86
N GLN A 220 -1.65 -15.53 -3.10
CA GLN A 220 -2.33 -14.87 -4.23
C GLN A 220 -2.60 -13.38 -3.97
N ILE A 221 -1.70 -12.72 -3.23
CA ILE A 221 -1.78 -11.31 -2.86
C ILE A 221 -0.62 -10.54 -3.49
N ALA A 222 -0.87 -9.29 -3.91
CA ALA A 222 0.17 -8.37 -4.33
C ALA A 222 0.54 -7.44 -3.17
N TYR A 223 1.83 -7.23 -3.00
CA TYR A 223 2.40 -6.25 -2.08
C TYR A 223 3.26 -5.27 -2.86
N THR A 224 3.49 -4.08 -2.31
CA THR A 224 4.63 -3.28 -2.71
C THR A 224 5.76 -3.52 -1.70
N ILE A 225 6.94 -3.86 -2.19
CA ILE A 225 8.14 -3.99 -1.35
C ILE A 225 8.94 -2.70 -1.42
N LEU A 226 9.48 -2.22 -0.29
CA LEU A 226 10.30 -1.02 -0.15
C LEU A 226 11.66 -1.37 0.45
N TRP A 227 12.76 -0.87 -0.11
CA TRP A 227 14.11 -1.06 0.43
C TRP A 227 15.00 0.17 0.21
N PRO A 228 16.02 0.41 1.05
CA PRO A 228 16.90 1.58 0.93
C PRO A 228 17.87 1.43 -0.25
N LEU A 229 18.18 2.56 -0.90
CA LEU A 229 19.25 2.68 -1.91
C LEU A 229 20.56 3.19 -1.29
N ARG A 230 20.47 3.80 -0.11
CA ARG A 230 21.57 4.31 0.72
C ARG A 230 21.16 4.25 2.18
N ASP A 231 22.13 4.31 3.09
CA ASP A 231 21.84 4.39 4.51
C ASP A 231 21.07 5.67 4.85
N LEU A 232 20.05 5.54 5.70
CA LEU A 232 19.18 6.63 6.11
C LEU A 232 19.24 6.78 7.62
N ASP A 233 19.71 7.93 8.08
CA ASP A 233 19.77 8.25 9.50
C ASP A 233 18.42 8.75 10.03
N SER A 234 18.23 8.61 11.34
CA SER A 234 17.06 9.10 12.07
C SER A 234 16.92 10.62 11.97
N GLY A 235 15.68 11.12 11.95
CA GLY A 235 15.40 12.53 12.26
C GLY A 235 15.64 13.54 11.14
N GLY A 236 15.62 13.13 9.88
CA GLY A 236 15.69 14.08 8.75
C GLY A 236 15.79 13.47 7.35
N SER A 237 16.03 12.16 7.25
CA SER A 237 16.03 11.47 5.96
C SER A 237 14.60 11.30 5.47
N SER A 238 14.15 12.19 4.59
CA SER A 238 12.90 12.02 3.85
C SER A 238 12.98 10.77 2.97
N VAL A 239 11.91 9.98 2.99
CA VAL A 239 11.80 8.77 2.18
C VAL A 239 11.13 9.15 0.87
N PHE A 240 11.90 9.05 -0.20
CA PHE A 240 11.42 9.16 -1.57
C PHE A 240 11.66 7.86 -2.31
N TYR A 241 10.77 7.54 -3.24
CA TYR A 241 10.94 6.39 -4.12
C TYR A 241 10.90 6.79 -5.59
N GLN A 242 11.29 5.83 -6.42
CA GLN A 242 11.02 5.82 -7.86
C GLN A 242 10.44 4.46 -8.19
N VAL A 243 9.42 4.43 -9.04
CA VAL A 243 8.89 3.19 -9.62
C VAL A 243 9.85 2.75 -10.72
N ILE A 244 10.35 1.51 -10.61
CA ILE A 244 11.11 0.83 -11.66
C ILE A 244 10.14 0.12 -12.62
#